data_AF-A0A4Q6FFK7-F1
#
_entry.id   AF-A0A4Q6FFK7-F1
#
_cell.length_a   1.000
_cell.length_b   1.000
_cell.length_c   1.000
_cell.angle_alpha   90.00
_cell.angle_beta   90.00
_cell.angle_gamma   90.00
#
_symmetry.space_group_name_H-M   'P 1'
#
loop_
_entity.id
_entity.type
_entity.pdbx_description
1 polymer ?
#
loop_
_entity_poly.entity_id
_entity_poly.type
_entity_poly.pdbx_seq_one_letter_code
_entity_poly.pdbx_strand_id
1 'polypeptide(L)'
;PVLNLGHENPFRRTMLAAFAEIAEIERQTIVTRVKAGLKAAKERGVKLGAPTKVDDDVRQRVQEKRAQGLTYRAIAKDLGLSYNLIYKVAQDMGQPSE
;
A
#
# COMPACT_ATOMS: atom_id res chain seq x y z
N PRO A 1 22.01 34.18 19.21
CA PRO A 1 21.15 33.39 18.31
C PRO A 1 21.12 34.01 16.91
N VAL A 2 21.69 33.33 15.90
CA VAL A 2 21.87 33.84 14.52
C VAL A 2 20.52 34.09 13.81
N LEU A 3 19.44 33.52 14.33
CA LEU A 3 18.07 33.70 13.84
C LEU A 3 17.16 34.17 14.97
N ASN A 4 16.95 35.49 15.08
CA ASN A 4 15.99 36.05 16.02
C ASN A 4 14.57 35.92 15.44
N LEU A 5 13.86 34.84 15.74
CA LEU A 5 12.46 34.61 15.33
C LEU A 5 11.44 35.07 16.39
N GLY A 6 11.84 35.97 17.30
CA GLY A 6 10.97 36.54 18.32
C GLY A 6 9.75 37.23 17.72
N HIS A 7 8.66 37.32 18.49
CA HIS A 7 7.42 38.00 18.06
C HIS A 7 7.65 39.47 17.70
N GLU A 8 8.65 40.10 18.33
CA GLU A 8 9.07 41.48 18.11
C GLU A 8 9.76 41.71 16.76
N ASN A 9 10.23 40.64 16.07
CA ASN A 9 10.98 40.80 14.83
C ASN A 9 10.03 40.96 13.63
N PRO A 10 10.03 42.12 12.93
CA PRO A 10 9.16 42.35 11.78
C PRO A 10 9.42 41.39 10.61
N PHE A 11 10.62 40.82 10.50
CA PHE A 11 10.99 39.86 9.46
C PHE A 11 10.61 38.40 9.78
N ARG A 12 10.10 38.12 10.98
CA ARG A 12 9.74 36.76 11.41
C ARG A 12 8.85 36.06 10.40
N ARG A 13 7.78 36.73 9.94
CA ARG A 13 6.80 36.13 9.03
C ARG A 13 7.43 35.74 7.70
N THR A 14 8.25 36.63 7.13
CA THR A 14 8.97 36.37 5.87
C THR A 14 9.92 35.19 6.01
N MET A 15 10.64 35.12 7.13
CA MET A 15 11.59 34.04 7.37
C MET A 15 10.91 32.68 7.55
N LEU A 16 9.79 32.65 8.27
CA LEU A 16 8.97 31.44 8.40
C LEU A 16 8.40 31.00 7.04
N ALA A 17 7.97 31.94 6.19
CA ALA A 17 7.52 31.64 4.84
C ALA A 17 8.65 31.05 3.98
N ALA A 18 9.86 31.61 4.05
CA ALA A 18 11.02 31.07 3.36
C ALA A 18 11.37 29.64 3.83
N PHE A 19 11.32 29.37 5.14
CA PHE A 19 11.54 28.02 5.66
C PHE A 19 10.43 27.05 5.26
N ALA A 20 9.18 27.49 5.23
CA ALA A 20 8.07 26.68 4.76
C ALA A 20 8.26 26.28 3.29
N GLU A 21 8.69 27.23 2.45
CA GLU A 21 8.99 26.98 1.03
C GLU A 21 10.16 26.00 0.87
N ILE A 22 11.25 26.17 1.63
CA ILE A 22 12.38 25.24 1.59
C ILE A 22 11.94 23.83 2.00
N ALA A 23 11.15 23.72 3.07
CA ALA A 23 10.62 22.44 3.53
C ALA A 23 9.72 21.77 2.48
N GLU A 24 8.92 22.55 1.76
CA GLU A 24 8.09 22.08 0.64
C GLU A 24 8.95 21.49 -0.49
N ILE A 25 9.99 22.22 -0.91
CA ILE A 25 10.93 21.80 -1.95
C ILE A 25 11.64 20.50 -1.57
N GLU A 26 12.12 20.41 -0.32
CA GLU A 26 12.77 19.19 0.18
C GLU A 26 11.80 18.01 0.21
N ARG A 27 10.56 18.21 0.69
CA ARG A 27 9.54 17.15 0.69
C ARG A 27 9.27 16.66 -0.73
N GLN A 28 9.11 17.57 -1.69
CA GLN A 28 8.85 17.21 -3.08
C GLN A 28 10.03 16.43 -3.70
N THR A 29 11.26 16.80 -3.35
CA THR A 29 12.47 16.08 -3.76
C THR A 29 12.49 14.64 -3.21
N ILE A 30 12.16 14.46 -1.94
CA ILE A 30 12.07 13.13 -1.29
C ILE A 30 11.01 12.28 -1.99
N VAL A 31 9.80 12.82 -2.18
CA VAL A 31 8.69 12.12 -2.84
C VAL A 31 9.08 11.68 -4.24
N THR A 32 9.73 12.56 -5.01
CA THR A 32 10.17 12.25 -6.38
C THR A 32 11.17 11.10 -6.39
N ARG A 33 12.14 11.11 -5.48
CA ARG A 33 13.13 10.02 -5.34
C ARG A 33 12.50 8.70 -4.92
N VAL A 34 11.56 8.73 -3.96
CA VAL A 34 10.83 7.53 -3.52
C VAL A 34 10.05 6.91 -4.68
N LYS A 35 9.31 7.73 -5.44
CA LYS A 35 8.57 7.26 -6.63
C LYS A 35 9.48 6.65 -7.68
N ALA A 36 10.63 7.27 -7.96
CA ALA A 36 11.61 6.73 -8.89
C ALA A 36 12.17 5.37 -8.40
N GLY A 37 12.47 5.25 -7.10
CA GLY A 37 12.92 3.99 -6.51
C GLY A 37 11.87 2.88 -6.56
N LEU A 38 10.60 3.20 -6.26
CA LEU A 38 9.48 2.25 -6.39
C LEU A 38 9.28 1.79 -7.83
N LYS A 39 9.39 2.70 -8.81
CA LYS A 39 9.32 2.36 -10.23
C LYS A 39 10.43 1.37 -10.61
N ALA A 40 11.68 1.66 -10.27
CA ALA A 40 12.81 0.76 -10.53
C ALA A 40 12.70 -0.58 -9.79
N ALA A 41 12.13 -0.62 -8.58
CA ALA A 41 11.84 -1.87 -7.88
C ALA A 41 10.79 -2.70 -8.61
N LYS A 42 9.70 -2.07 -9.10
CA LYS A 42 8.66 -2.72 -9.89
C LYS A 42 9.22 -3.28 -11.21
N GLU A 43 10.06 -2.52 -11.92
CA GLU A 43 10.73 -2.95 -13.15
C GLU A 43 11.64 -4.16 -12.93
N ARG A 44 12.27 -4.27 -11.75
CA ARG A 44 13.05 -5.44 -11.33
C ARG A 44 12.18 -6.62 -10.87
N GLY A 45 10.85 -6.50 -10.91
CA GLY A 45 9.93 -7.55 -10.49
C GLY A 45 9.75 -7.70 -8.97
N VAL A 46 10.18 -6.72 -8.17
CA VAL A 46 9.96 -6.74 -6.72
C VAL A 46 8.46 -6.62 -6.44
N LYS A 47 7.89 -7.60 -5.73
CA LYS A 47 6.52 -7.53 -5.21
C LYS A 47 6.45 -6.48 -4.10
N LEU A 48 5.77 -5.37 -4.39
CA LEU A 48 5.53 -4.28 -3.43
C LEU A 48 4.24 -4.51 -2.65
N GLY A 49 4.13 -3.88 -1.48
CA GLY A 49 2.95 -3.97 -0.61
C GLY A 49 3.03 -5.09 0.43
N ALA A 50 1.94 -5.28 1.18
CA ALA A 50 1.87 -6.32 2.20
C ALA A 50 1.89 -7.71 1.56
N PRO A 51 2.59 -8.70 2.15
CA PRO A 51 2.57 -10.06 1.64
C PRO A 51 1.16 -10.65 1.70
N THR A 52 0.69 -11.21 0.59
CA THR A 52 -0.60 -11.89 0.52
C THR A 52 -0.52 -13.20 1.29
N LYS A 53 -1.45 -13.44 2.23
CA LYS A 53 -1.59 -14.73 2.94
C LYS A 53 -2.23 -15.84 2.10
N VAL A 54 -2.59 -15.53 0.86
CA VAL A 54 -3.20 -16.46 -0.08
C VAL A 54 -2.10 -16.89 -1.02
N ASP A 55 -1.64 -18.11 -0.82
CA ASP A 55 -0.78 -18.80 -1.76
C ASP A 55 -1.64 -19.49 -2.84
N ASP A 56 -1.01 -19.96 -3.91
CA ASP A 56 -1.70 -20.61 -5.02
C ASP A 56 -2.37 -21.92 -4.58
N ASP A 57 -1.80 -22.63 -3.60
CA ASP A 57 -2.43 -23.79 -2.94
C ASP A 57 -3.78 -23.43 -2.28
N VAL A 58 -3.88 -22.26 -1.66
CA VAL A 58 -5.15 -21.80 -1.07
C VAL A 58 -6.19 -21.56 -2.16
N ARG A 59 -5.80 -20.99 -3.30
CA ARG A 59 -6.72 -20.77 -4.42
C ARG A 59 -7.22 -22.09 -5.00
N GLN A 60 -6.32 -23.04 -5.19
CA GLN A 60 -6.65 -24.37 -5.70
C GLN A 60 -7.63 -25.10 -4.76
N ARG A 61 -7.35 -25.11 -3.45
CA ARG A 61 -8.23 -25.74 -2.45
C ARG A 61 -9.61 -25.08 -2.39
N VAL A 62 -9.70 -23.76 -2.56
CA VAL A 62 -10.98 -23.06 -2.66
C VAL A 62 -11.74 -23.51 -3.91
N GLN A 63 -11.08 -23.61 -5.06
CA GLN A 63 -11.69 -24.06 -6.31
C GLN A 63 -12.20 -25.50 -6.21
N GLU A 64 -11.38 -26.42 -5.70
CA GLU A 64 -11.75 -27.82 -5.50
C GLU A 64 -12.97 -27.97 -4.59
N LYS A 65 -12.98 -27.28 -3.44
CA LYS A 65 -14.10 -27.31 -2.50
C LYS A 65 -15.36 -26.64 -3.05
N ARG A 66 -15.20 -25.64 -3.93
CA ARG A 66 -16.35 -25.04 -4.65
C ARG A 66 -16.92 -25.99 -5.71
N ALA A 67 -16.08 -26.73 -6.42
CA ALA A 67 -16.53 -27.76 -7.37
C ALA A 67 -17.29 -28.90 -6.64
N GLN A 68 -16.91 -29.19 -5.40
CA GLN A 68 -17.64 -30.11 -4.50
C GLN A 68 -18.98 -29.53 -3.97
N GLY A 69 -19.32 -28.29 -4.30
CA GLY A 69 -20.59 -27.66 -3.90
C GLY A 69 -20.59 -26.99 -2.51
N LEU A 70 -19.45 -26.92 -1.80
CA LEU A 70 -19.41 -26.31 -0.47
C LEU A 70 -19.62 -24.79 -0.56
N THR A 71 -20.32 -24.21 0.41
CA THR A 71 -20.48 -22.74 0.52
C THR A 71 -19.18 -22.06 0.94
N TYR A 72 -18.99 -20.79 0.56
CA TYR A 72 -17.79 -20.02 0.95
C TYR A 72 -17.58 -19.93 2.47
N ARG A 73 -18.65 -19.93 3.27
CA ARG A 73 -18.56 -19.98 4.74
C ARG A 73 -18.04 -21.32 5.25
N ALA A 74 -18.45 -22.43 4.64
CA ALA A 74 -17.95 -23.76 4.99
C ALA A 74 -16.46 -23.88 4.65
N ILE A 75 -16.06 -23.40 3.47
CA ILE A 75 -14.66 -23.40 3.02
C ILE A 75 -13.78 -22.54 3.95
N ALA A 76 -14.27 -21.36 4.34
CA ALA A 76 -13.56 -20.48 5.27
C ALA A 76 -13.27 -21.16 6.62
N LYS A 77 -14.27 -21.85 7.18
CA LYS A 77 -14.10 -22.62 8.43
C LYS A 77 -13.10 -23.76 8.26
N ASP A 78 -13.21 -24.51 7.17
CA ASP A 78 -12.37 -25.66 6.87
C ASP A 78 -10.89 -25.28 6.66
N LEU A 79 -10.64 -24.15 5.99
CA LEU A 79 -9.28 -23.63 5.75
C LEU A 79 -8.75 -22.75 6.89
N GLY A 80 -9.54 -22.47 7.93
CA GLY A 80 -9.16 -21.57 9.02
C GLY A 80 -8.95 -20.12 8.58
N LEU A 81 -9.58 -19.69 7.49
CA LEU A 81 -9.44 -18.36 6.89
C LEU A 81 -10.73 -17.54 7.09
N SER A 82 -10.61 -16.22 6.97
CA SER A 82 -11.80 -15.36 7.07
C SER A 82 -12.68 -15.52 5.84
N TYR A 83 -14.00 -15.43 6.05
CA TYR A 83 -14.97 -15.46 4.95
C TYR A 83 -14.66 -14.42 3.87
N ASN A 84 -14.29 -13.20 4.27
CA ASN A 84 -13.96 -12.12 3.35
C ASN A 84 -12.75 -12.44 2.47
N LEU A 85 -11.75 -13.15 3.01
CA LEU A 85 -10.60 -13.58 2.22
C LEU A 85 -11.01 -14.60 1.16
N ILE A 86 -11.77 -15.64 1.56
CA ILE A 86 -12.27 -16.66 0.62
C ILE A 86 -13.17 -16.06 -0.45
N TYR A 87 -14.08 -15.15 -0.05
CA TYR A 87 -14.96 -14.47 -0.98
C TYR A 87 -14.17 -13.61 -1.98
N LYS A 88 -13.17 -12.86 -1.51
CA LYS A 88 -12.29 -12.09 -2.39
C LYS A 88 -11.51 -12.98 -3.35
N VAL A 89 -10.92 -14.07 -2.88
CA VAL A 89 -10.22 -15.05 -3.72
C VAL A 89 -11.16 -15.62 -4.79
N ALA A 90 -12.41 -15.92 -4.44
CA ALA A 90 -13.41 -16.39 -5.40
C ALA A 90 -13.81 -15.34 -6.45
N GLN A 91 -13.85 -14.05 -6.08
CA GLN A 91 -14.10 -12.95 -7.01
C GLN A 91 -12.91 -12.70 -7.93
N ASP A 92 -11.70 -12.69 -7.38
CA ASP A 92 -10.45 -12.48 -8.12
C ASP A 92 -10.22 -13.60 -9.17
N MET A 93 -10.72 -14.83 -8.91
CA MET A 93 -10.71 -15.93 -9.90
C MET A 93 -11.72 -15.76 -11.04
N GLY A 94 -12.75 -14.93 -10.88
CA GLY A 94 -13.78 -14.67 -11.89
C GLY A 94 -13.49 -13.48 -12.80
N GLN A 95 -12.47 -12.68 -12.49
CA GLN A 95 -12.02 -11.58 -13.33
C GLN A 95 -10.81 -12.04 -14.18
N PRO A 96 -10.86 -11.97 -15.52
CA PRO A 96 -9.68 -12.18 -16.33
C PRO A 96 -8.61 -11.16 -15.92
N SER A 97 -7.44 -11.65 -15.56
CA SER A 97 -6.26 -10.87 -15.23
C SER A 97 -5.81 -10.06 -16.45
N GLU A 98 -6.05 -8.74 -16.44
CA GLU A 98 -5.27 -7.76 -17.23
C GLU A 98 -3.89 -7.52 -16.61
#